data_AF-W2VLZ4-F1
#
_entry.id   AF-W2VLZ4-F1
#
_cell.length_a   1.000
_cell.length_b   1.000
_cell.length_c   1.000
_cell.angle_alpha   90.00
_cell.angle_beta   90.00
_cell.angle_gamma   90.00
#
_symmetry.space_group_name_H-M   'P 1'
#
loop_
_entity.id
_entity.type
_entity.pdbx_description
1 polymer ?
#
loop_
_entity_poly.entity_id
_entity_poly.type
_entity_poly.pdbx_seq_one_letter_code
_entity_poly.pdbx_strand_id
1 'polypeptide(L)'
;MICEGRILEKFERKNIAVDFRMLKILDAMNYHRIVTIYKSDGSLILFKEDNEYDFFDEEDPAPMIQIYAYLGIKEVFTRKSRKNELVTFFRFPDMIGKELIILEIVHRYMGKYPNTAFYVDNGYTFRKHHIDAIYNMPEPDAEWIYKSPDTYIKG
;
A
#
# COMPACT_ATOMS: atom_id res chain seq x y z
N MET A 1 -11.95 -15.00 -1.93
CA MET A 1 -12.16 -13.55 -1.69
C MET A 1 -10.91 -12.85 -2.19
N ILE A 2 -11.04 -11.73 -2.92
CA ILE A 2 -9.90 -10.90 -3.31
C ILE A 2 -10.08 -9.60 -2.52
N CYS A 3 -9.03 -9.13 -1.87
CA CYS A 3 -9.04 -7.85 -1.15
C CYS A 3 -7.89 -6.99 -1.68
N GLU A 4 -8.24 -5.90 -2.35
CA GLU A 4 -7.30 -4.98 -2.98
C GLU A 4 -7.23 -3.63 -2.27
N GLY A 5 -6.01 -3.13 -2.12
CA GLY A 5 -5.71 -1.84 -1.51
C GLY A 5 -5.11 -0.86 -2.51
N ARG A 6 -5.34 0.44 -2.29
CA ARG A 6 -4.86 1.50 -3.17
C ARG A 6 -4.40 2.71 -2.38
N ILE A 7 -3.19 3.17 -2.67
CA ILE A 7 -2.71 4.47 -2.21
C ILE A 7 -3.15 5.54 -3.21
N LEU A 8 -3.90 6.51 -2.72
CA LEU A 8 -4.51 7.60 -3.46
C LEU A 8 -3.87 8.94 -3.07
N GLU A 9 -3.40 9.69 -4.06
CA GLU A 9 -2.80 11.01 -3.86
C GLU A 9 -3.37 12.04 -4.85
N LYS A 10 -3.26 13.32 -4.49
CA LYS A 10 -3.59 14.41 -5.41
C LYS A 10 -2.50 14.53 -6.47
N PHE A 11 -2.89 14.48 -7.74
CA PHE A 11 -1.96 14.56 -8.85
C PHE A 11 -1.54 16.01 -9.11
N GLU A 12 -0.41 16.45 -8.55
CA GLU A 12 0.08 17.81 -8.80
C GLU A 12 1.03 17.87 -10.02
N ARG A 13 1.79 16.82 -10.33
CA ARG A 13 2.59 16.65 -11.56
C ARG A 13 2.86 15.18 -11.87
N LYS A 14 3.11 14.87 -13.15
CA LYS A 14 3.60 13.56 -13.63
C LYS A 14 4.92 13.26 -12.92
N ASN A 15 4.92 12.27 -12.04
CA ASN A 15 6.12 11.85 -11.33
C ASN A 15 6.70 10.63 -12.03
N ILE A 16 7.85 10.80 -12.68
CA ILE A 16 8.52 9.75 -13.46
C ILE A 16 9.26 8.76 -12.52
N ALA A 17 9.22 8.99 -11.21
CA ALA A 17 9.91 8.23 -10.17
C ALA A 17 8.96 7.84 -9.01
N VAL A 18 7.73 7.43 -9.33
CA VAL A 18 6.74 6.99 -8.32
C VAL A 18 7.20 5.74 -7.60
N ASP A 19 7.69 4.75 -8.32
CA ASP A 19 8.24 3.50 -7.78
C ASP A 19 9.39 3.73 -6.79
N PHE A 20 10.30 4.67 -7.08
CA PHE A 20 11.37 5.07 -6.15
C PHE A 20 10.86 5.52 -4.78
N ARG A 21 9.64 6.08 -4.69
CA ARG A 21 9.06 6.43 -3.38
C ARG A 21 8.77 5.18 -2.56
N MET A 22 8.21 4.14 -3.18
CA MET A 22 7.92 2.87 -2.53
C MET A 22 9.21 2.13 -2.19
N LEU A 23 10.17 2.07 -3.10
CA LEU A 23 11.49 1.45 -2.84
C LEU A 23 12.18 2.07 -1.62
N LYS A 24 12.11 3.40 -1.44
CA LYS A 24 12.63 4.09 -0.23
C LYS A 24 11.86 3.78 1.06
N ILE A 25 10.62 3.31 0.99
CA ILE A 25 9.89 2.82 2.17
C ILE A 25 10.36 1.41 2.50
N LEU A 26 10.44 0.53 1.50
CA LEU A 26 10.85 -0.87 1.67
C LEU A 26 12.31 -0.98 2.17
N ASP A 27 13.22 -0.17 1.62
CA ASP A 27 14.61 -0.08 2.07
C ASP A 27 14.70 0.35 3.55
N ALA A 28 13.87 1.33 3.97
CA ALA A 28 13.80 1.77 5.37
C ALA A 28 13.11 0.76 6.31
N MET A 29 12.52 -0.30 5.75
CA MET A 29 11.99 -1.47 6.46
C MET A 29 12.98 -2.66 6.43
N ASN A 30 14.19 -2.46 5.89
CA ASN A 30 15.22 -3.50 5.69
C ASN A 30 14.77 -4.67 4.78
N TYR A 31 13.91 -4.39 3.80
CA TYR A 31 13.61 -5.37 2.76
C TYR A 31 14.66 -5.27 1.65
N HIS A 32 15.42 -6.34 1.44
CA HIS A 32 16.48 -6.38 0.43
C HIS A 32 16.17 -7.34 -0.73
N ARG A 33 15.34 -8.36 -0.50
CA ARG A 33 14.72 -9.17 -1.57
C ARG A 33 13.61 -8.40 -2.27
N ILE A 34 13.99 -7.59 -3.25
CA ILE A 34 13.06 -6.79 -4.08
C ILE A 34 13.39 -6.99 -5.57
N VAL A 35 12.37 -7.30 -6.37
CA VAL A 35 12.43 -7.33 -7.84
C VAL A 35 11.50 -6.25 -8.39
N THR A 36 12.02 -5.38 -9.26
CA THR A 36 11.22 -4.35 -9.94
C THR A 36 11.17 -4.64 -11.44
N ILE A 37 9.96 -4.76 -11.97
CA ILE A 37 9.70 -4.97 -13.40
C ILE A 37 9.10 -3.70 -13.98
N TYR A 38 9.85 -3.00 -14.83
CA TYR A 38 9.39 -1.78 -15.50
C TYR A 38 8.41 -2.09 -16.63
N LYS A 39 7.34 -1.30 -16.73
CA LYS A 39 6.29 -1.39 -17.75
C LYS A 39 6.07 -0.01 -18.39
N SER A 40 5.35 0.03 -19.51
CA SER A 40 5.09 1.30 -20.23
C SER A 40 4.26 2.30 -19.42
N ASP A 41 3.44 1.82 -18.48
CA ASP A 41 2.48 2.61 -17.71
C ASP A 41 2.79 2.66 -16.20
N GLY A 42 3.94 2.11 -15.79
CA GLY A 42 4.23 1.87 -14.38
C GLY A 42 5.40 0.91 -14.14
N SER A 43 5.47 0.42 -12.92
CA SER A 43 6.37 -0.63 -12.49
C SER A 43 5.59 -1.65 -11.65
N LEU A 44 5.97 -2.91 -11.70
CA LEU A 44 5.54 -3.94 -10.75
C LEU A 44 6.70 -4.20 -9.79
N ILE A 45 6.47 -3.92 -8.51
CA ILE A 45 7.42 -4.19 -7.42
C ILE A 45 6.97 -5.47 -6.74
N LEU A 46 7.87 -6.44 -6.66
CA LEU A 46 7.70 -7.71 -5.96
C LEU A 46 8.71 -7.73 -4.83
N PHE A 47 8.29 -8.10 -3.63
CA PHE A 47 9.21 -8.27 -2.51
C PHE A 47 8.72 -9.35 -1.55
N LYS A 48 9.67 -9.88 -0.78
CA LYS A 48 9.49 -10.90 0.25
C LYS A 48 10.40 -10.59 1.42
N GLU A 49 10.09 -11.12 2.59
CA GLU A 49 11.03 -11.11 3.70
C GLU A 49 12.31 -11.89 3.34
N ASP A 50 13.43 -11.47 3.92
CA ASP A 50 14.72 -12.11 3.69
C ASP A 50 14.75 -13.50 4.36
N ASN A 51 15.13 -14.51 3.57
CA ASN A 51 15.30 -15.88 4.04
C ASN A 51 16.32 -16.62 3.17
N GLU A 52 16.50 -17.92 3.42
CA GLU A 52 17.51 -18.76 2.76
C GLU A 52 17.13 -19.21 1.33
N TYR A 53 15.87 -19.07 0.93
CA TYR A 53 15.39 -19.54 -0.36
C TYR A 53 15.67 -18.55 -1.48
N ASP A 54 15.76 -19.05 -2.71
CA ASP A 54 15.78 -18.18 -3.89
C ASP A 54 14.45 -17.42 -4.05
N PHE A 55 14.47 -16.23 -4.68
CA PHE A 55 13.31 -15.33 -4.70
C PHE A 55 12.01 -15.95 -5.25
N PHE A 56 12.15 -16.78 -6.28
CA PHE A 56 11.03 -17.47 -6.94
C PHE A 56 10.97 -18.96 -6.61
N ASP A 57 11.64 -19.39 -5.55
CA ASP A 57 11.53 -20.75 -5.07
C ASP A 57 10.09 -21.06 -4.63
N GLU A 58 9.58 -22.21 -5.03
CA GLU A 58 8.22 -22.67 -4.69
C GLU A 58 8.16 -23.21 -3.25
N GLU A 59 9.29 -23.64 -2.69
CA GLU A 59 9.40 -24.08 -1.30
C GLU A 59 9.47 -22.90 -0.30
N ASP A 60 9.70 -21.68 -0.80
CA ASP A 60 9.77 -20.46 0.01
C ASP A 60 8.42 -20.16 0.67
N PRO A 61 8.31 -20.27 2.02
CA PRO A 61 7.05 -20.03 2.71
C PRO A 61 6.73 -18.52 2.84
N ALA A 62 7.68 -17.63 2.53
CA ALA A 62 7.49 -16.20 2.69
C ALA A 62 6.46 -15.67 1.67
N PRO A 63 5.42 -14.96 2.14
CA PRO A 63 4.40 -14.42 1.26
C PRO A 63 5.00 -13.38 0.32
N MET A 64 4.81 -13.55 -0.99
CA MET A 64 5.17 -12.53 -1.97
C MET A 64 4.20 -11.36 -1.91
N ILE A 65 4.70 -10.16 -1.65
CA ILE A 65 3.92 -8.93 -1.71
C ILE A 65 4.15 -8.27 -3.07
N GLN A 66 3.04 -7.86 -3.71
CA GLN A 66 3.04 -7.23 -5.01
C GLN A 66 2.51 -5.80 -4.91
N ILE A 67 3.20 -4.86 -5.55
CA ILE A 67 2.76 -3.47 -5.63
C ILE A 67 2.89 -3.00 -7.08
N TYR A 68 1.77 -2.61 -7.67
CA TYR A 68 1.78 -1.87 -8.94
C TYR A 68 1.98 -0.40 -8.63
N ALA A 69 3.04 0.21 -9.17
CA ALA A 69 3.33 1.63 -9.09
C ALA A 69 3.03 2.29 -10.44
N TYR A 70 2.02 3.15 -10.53
CA TYR A 70 1.59 3.75 -11.80
C TYR A 70 2.27 5.10 -12.05
N LEU A 71 2.73 5.32 -13.29
CA LEU A 71 3.34 6.59 -13.73
C LEU A 71 2.31 7.68 -14.08
N GLY A 72 1.03 7.33 -14.15
CA GLY A 72 -0.07 8.21 -14.52
C GLY A 72 -1.40 7.81 -13.88
N ILE A 73 -2.44 8.60 -14.16
CA ILE A 73 -3.78 8.40 -13.62
C ILE A 73 -4.38 7.15 -14.26
N LYS A 74 -4.46 6.04 -13.51
CA LYS A 74 -5.14 4.83 -13.99
C LYS A 74 -6.61 4.77 -13.59
N GLU A 75 -6.96 5.10 -12.36
CA GLU A 75 -8.31 4.83 -11.86
C GLU A 75 -8.76 5.87 -10.81
N VAL A 76 -10.03 6.29 -10.88
CA VAL A 76 -10.68 7.19 -9.90
C VAL A 76 -11.97 6.55 -9.38
N PHE A 77 -11.90 6.00 -8.18
CA PHE A 77 -12.84 4.99 -7.70
C PHE A 77 -14.13 5.51 -7.05
N THR A 78 -14.09 6.66 -6.38
CA THR A 78 -15.27 7.16 -5.66
C THR A 78 -15.61 8.59 -6.05
N ARG A 79 -16.88 8.98 -5.92
CA ARG A 79 -17.33 10.37 -6.08
C ARG A 79 -16.55 11.32 -5.17
N LYS A 80 -16.15 10.86 -3.97
CA LYS A 80 -15.31 11.59 -3.00
C LYS A 80 -13.87 11.72 -3.49
N SER A 81 -13.30 10.68 -4.11
CA SER A 81 -11.97 10.72 -4.73
C SER A 81 -11.94 11.67 -5.93
N ARG A 82 -12.97 11.64 -6.79
CA ARG A 82 -13.12 12.58 -7.93
C ARG A 82 -13.17 14.04 -7.46
N LYS A 83 -13.98 14.33 -6.43
CA LYS A 83 -14.07 15.68 -5.85
C LYS A 83 -12.74 16.20 -5.30
N ASN A 84 -11.88 15.31 -4.82
CA ASN A 84 -10.59 15.65 -4.24
C ASN A 84 -9.41 15.45 -5.23
N GLU A 85 -9.69 15.18 -6.51
CA GLU A 85 -8.68 14.93 -7.55
C GLU A 85 -7.67 13.83 -7.17
N LEU A 86 -8.11 12.86 -6.37
CA LEU A 86 -7.28 11.75 -5.89
C LEU A 86 -7.23 10.65 -6.94
N VAL A 87 -6.02 10.21 -7.27
CA VAL A 87 -5.75 9.16 -8.26
C VAL A 87 -4.90 8.05 -7.65
N THR A 88 -5.04 6.85 -8.17
CA THR A 88 -4.25 5.71 -7.70
C THR A 88 -2.81 5.78 -8.19
N PHE A 89 -1.88 5.81 -7.24
CA PHE A 89 -0.44 5.71 -7.49
C PHE A 89 0.10 4.32 -7.22
N PHE A 90 -0.39 3.67 -6.16
CA PHE A 90 -0.03 2.29 -5.85
C PHE A 90 -1.26 1.41 -5.70
N ARG A 91 -1.19 0.18 -6.22
CA ARG A 91 -2.20 -0.86 -6.03
C ARG A 91 -1.55 -2.11 -5.44
N PHE A 92 -2.16 -2.60 -4.37
CA PHE A 92 -1.90 -3.88 -3.71
C PHE A 92 -2.99 -4.85 -4.22
N PRO A 93 -2.65 -5.79 -5.12
CA PRO A 93 -3.64 -6.66 -5.78
C PRO A 93 -4.09 -7.82 -4.89
N ASP A 94 -3.33 -8.13 -3.83
CA ASP A 94 -3.66 -9.18 -2.87
C ASP A 94 -3.13 -8.75 -1.49
N MET A 95 -4.06 -8.52 -0.57
CA MET A 95 -3.76 -8.11 0.80
C MET A 95 -4.01 -9.20 1.83
N ILE A 96 -4.57 -10.34 1.42
CA ILE A 96 -4.98 -11.41 2.34
C ILE A 96 -3.74 -12.07 2.93
N GLY A 97 -3.71 -12.17 4.26
CA GLY A 97 -2.58 -12.71 5.02
C GLY A 97 -1.34 -11.79 5.03
N LYS A 98 -1.49 -10.54 4.58
CA LYS A 98 -0.42 -9.53 4.47
C LYS A 98 -0.78 -8.24 5.20
N GLU A 99 -1.83 -8.27 6.02
CA GLU A 99 -2.51 -7.10 6.56
C GLU A 99 -1.60 -6.21 7.40
N LEU A 100 -0.74 -6.80 8.24
CA LEU A 100 0.18 -6.07 9.12
C LEU A 100 1.37 -5.47 8.35
N ILE A 101 1.93 -6.21 7.38
CA ILE A 101 2.99 -5.68 6.51
C ILE A 101 2.46 -4.50 5.69
N ILE A 102 1.25 -4.62 5.16
CA ILE A 102 0.58 -3.54 4.43
C ILE A 102 0.29 -2.35 5.36
N LEU A 103 -0.15 -2.59 6.60
CA LEU A 103 -0.35 -1.53 7.59
C LEU A 103 0.94 -0.73 7.81
N GLU A 104 2.07 -1.40 8.00
CA GLU A 104 3.36 -0.72 8.19
C GLU A 104 3.77 0.10 6.96
N ILE A 105 3.65 -0.47 5.76
CA ILE A 105 3.95 0.22 4.50
C ILE A 105 3.10 1.49 4.37
N VAL A 106 1.79 1.35 4.59
CA VAL A 106 0.85 2.47 4.49
C VAL A 106 1.13 3.52 5.57
N HIS A 107 1.42 3.10 6.81
CA HIS A 107 1.78 4.00 7.90
C HIS A 107 3.03 4.83 7.56
N ARG A 108 4.12 4.18 7.13
CA ARG A 108 5.36 4.87 6.74
C ARG A 108 5.17 5.75 5.52
N TYR A 109 4.40 5.29 4.53
CA TYR A 109 4.10 6.08 3.33
C TYR A 109 3.33 7.35 3.69
N MET A 110 2.26 7.23 4.50
CA MET A 110 1.47 8.37 4.96
C MET A 110 2.23 9.27 5.94
N GLY A 111 3.24 8.76 6.64
CA GLY A 111 4.19 9.57 7.40
C GLY A 111 4.96 10.55 6.51
N LYS A 112 5.40 10.12 5.32
CA LYS A 112 6.08 10.97 4.33
C LYS A 112 5.10 11.81 3.48
N TYR A 113 3.91 11.28 3.20
CA TYR A 113 2.90 11.88 2.32
C TYR A 113 1.54 11.97 3.04
N PRO A 114 1.36 12.92 3.98
CA PRO A 114 0.21 12.93 4.91
C PRO A 114 -1.15 13.19 4.26
N ASN A 115 -1.18 13.80 3.07
CA ASN A 115 -2.44 14.09 2.35
C ASN A 115 -3.00 12.88 1.57
N THR A 116 -2.29 11.76 1.63
CA THR A 116 -2.66 10.49 1.00
C THR A 116 -3.92 9.89 1.62
N ALA A 117 -4.64 9.07 0.86
CA ALA A 117 -5.66 8.14 1.35
C ALA A 117 -5.28 6.71 0.99
N PHE A 118 -5.69 5.77 1.82
CA PHE A 118 -5.65 4.35 1.50
C PHE A 118 -7.08 3.85 1.30
N TYR A 119 -7.39 3.33 0.13
CA TYR A 119 -8.72 2.84 -0.23
C TYR A 119 -8.67 1.33 -0.36
N VAL A 120 -9.63 0.66 0.26
CA VAL A 120 -9.86 -0.78 0.13
C VAL A 120 -11.10 -0.99 -0.75
N ASP A 121 -11.07 -2.00 -1.61
CA ASP A 121 -12.16 -2.33 -2.55
C ASP A 121 -13.51 -2.64 -1.89
N ASN A 122 -13.53 -2.98 -0.60
CA ASN A 122 -14.74 -3.07 0.22
C ASN A 122 -15.43 -1.71 0.50
N GLY A 123 -14.86 -0.60 0.03
CA GLY A 123 -15.44 0.74 0.16
C GLY A 123 -14.83 1.60 1.26
N TYR A 124 -13.99 1.03 2.14
CA TYR A 124 -13.37 1.77 3.22
C TYR A 124 -12.22 2.66 2.74
N THR A 125 -12.12 3.84 3.34
CA THR A 125 -11.05 4.81 3.06
C THR A 125 -10.39 5.24 4.34
N PHE A 126 -9.13 4.89 4.49
CA PHE A 126 -8.28 5.23 5.62
C PHE A 126 -7.49 6.50 5.32
N ARG A 127 -7.44 7.40 6.30
CA ARG A 127 -6.58 8.57 6.31
C ARG A 127 -5.47 8.35 7.33
N LYS A 128 -4.46 9.21 7.29
CA LYS A 128 -3.30 9.08 8.18
C LYS A 128 -3.69 8.83 9.64
N HIS A 129 -4.62 9.60 10.20
CA HIS A 129 -5.04 9.43 11.59
C HIS A 129 -5.71 8.08 11.88
N HIS A 130 -6.44 7.49 10.93
CA HIS A 130 -6.97 6.12 11.08
C HIS A 130 -5.82 5.10 11.14
N ILE A 131 -4.86 5.22 10.22
CA ILE A 131 -3.71 4.31 10.14
C ILE A 131 -2.81 4.45 11.37
N ASP A 132 -2.53 5.68 11.81
CA ASP A 132 -1.79 5.95 13.04
C ASP A 132 -2.49 5.32 14.26
N ALA A 133 -3.82 5.40 14.34
CA ALA A 133 -4.57 4.83 15.45
C ALA A 133 -4.46 3.29 15.50
N ILE A 134 -4.55 2.62 14.35
CA ILE A 134 -4.41 1.16 14.24
C ILE A 134 -2.97 0.73 14.54
N TYR A 135 -1.99 1.41 13.93
CA TYR A 135 -0.56 1.04 14.06
C TYR A 135 -0.04 1.22 15.49
N ASN A 136 -0.53 2.22 16.23
CA ASN A 136 -0.08 2.50 17.60
C ASN A 136 -0.88 1.74 18.68
N MET A 137 -1.74 0.79 18.30
CA MET A 137 -2.34 -0.14 19.28
C MET A 137 -1.25 -1.01 19.93
N PRO A 138 -1.41 -1.44 21.19
CA PRO A 138 -0.49 -2.39 21.81
C PRO A 138 -0.31 -3.67 20.98
N GLU A 139 -1.39 -4.12 20.34
CA GLU A 139 -1.42 -5.16 19.34
C GLU A 139 -2.21 -4.65 18.13
N PRO A 140 -1.56 -4.33 17.00
CA PRO A 140 -2.24 -3.88 15.81
C PRO A 140 -3.25 -4.90 15.29
N ASP A 141 -4.45 -4.43 14.96
CA ASP A 141 -5.56 -5.28 14.49
C ASP A 141 -5.26 -5.88 13.12
N ALA A 142 -5.00 -7.19 13.06
CA ALA A 142 -4.71 -7.91 11.82
C ALA A 142 -5.90 -7.94 10.84
N GLU A 143 -7.11 -7.60 11.26
CA GLU A 143 -8.31 -7.57 10.42
C GLU A 143 -8.72 -6.15 10.02
N TRP A 144 -7.85 -5.16 10.23
CA TRP A 144 -8.19 -3.74 10.07
C TRP A 144 -8.74 -3.37 8.70
N ILE A 145 -8.28 -4.02 7.63
CA ILE A 145 -8.75 -3.79 6.27
C ILE A 145 -10.22 -4.16 6.07
N TYR A 146 -10.80 -5.00 6.94
CA TYR A 146 -12.18 -5.47 6.87
C TYR A 146 -13.15 -4.68 7.77
N LYS A 147 -12.65 -3.70 8.53
CA LYS A 147 -13.43 -2.94 9.51
C LYS A 147 -13.54 -1.48 9.07
N SER A 148 -14.63 -0.82 9.49
CA SER A 148 -14.81 0.60 9.22
C SER A 148 -13.68 1.41 9.88
N PRO A 149 -13.11 2.43 9.20
CA PRO A 149 -12.11 3.31 9.81
C PRO A 149 -12.63 4.01 11.07
N ASP A 150 -13.94 4.25 11.14
CA ASP A 150 -14.59 4.90 12.27
C ASP A 150 -14.49 4.06 13.56
N THR A 151 -14.25 2.75 13.46
CA THR A 151 -14.03 1.86 14.62
C THR A 151 -12.76 2.24 15.40
N TYR A 152 -11.80 2.92 14.76
CA TYR A 152 -10.51 3.27 15.35
C TYR A 152 -10.42 4.73 15.81
N ILE A 153 -11.44 5.53 15.52
CA ILE A 153 -11.53 6.90 16.02
C ILE A 153 -12.04 6.81 17.45
N LYS A 154 -11.19 7.13 18.43
CA LYS A 154 -11.66 7.39 19.79
C LYS A 154 -12.53 8.64 19.75
N GLY A 155 -13.78 8.52 20.19
CA GLY A 155 -14.66 9.66 20.48
C GLY A 155 -14.09 10.56 21.58
#